data_AF-A0A974PV17-F1
#
_entry.id   AF-A0A974PV17-F1
#
_cell.length_a   1.000
_cell.length_b   1.000
_cell.length_c   1.000
_cell.angle_alpha   90.00
_cell.angle_beta   90.00
_cell.angle_gamma   90.00
#
_symmetry.space_group_name_H-M   'P 1'
#
loop_
_entity.id
_entity.type
_entity.pdbx_description
1 polymer ?
#
loop_
_entity_poly.entity_id
_entity_poly.type
_entity_poly.pdbx_seq_one_letter_code
_entity_poly.pdbx_strand_id
1 'polypeptide(L)' 'MPAHLLAHLPSLLPSRTHLRFLGVMMGGAYGLINLILWTLSPLTAGWPVWATTLVAVPPMVVGMVHLVLPVARASSRP' A
#
# COMPACT_ATOMS: atom_id res chain seq x y z
N MET A 1 -41.91 -12.44 -7.32
CA MET A 1 -40.50 -12.07 -7.07
C MET A 1 -39.79 -12.02 -8.41
N PRO A 2 -39.54 -10.84 -9.00
CA PRO A 2 -39.17 -10.80 -10.41
C PRO A 2 -37.67 -11.06 -10.61
N ALA A 3 -37.35 -12.03 -11.46
CA ALA A 3 -35.98 -12.48 -11.75
C ALA A 3 -35.09 -11.43 -12.46
N HIS A 4 -35.64 -10.29 -12.89
CA HIS A 4 -34.88 -9.22 -13.55
C HIS A 4 -33.95 -8.44 -12.59
N LEU A 5 -34.14 -8.56 -11.27
CA LEU A 5 -33.31 -7.89 -10.26
C LEU A 5 -31.98 -8.63 -9.96
N LEU A 6 -31.88 -9.92 -10.32
CA LEU A 6 -30.68 -10.76 -10.09
C LEU A 6 -29.61 -10.63 -11.17
N ALA A 7 -29.96 -10.09 -12.35
CA ALA A 7 -29.01 -9.87 -13.45
C ALA A 7 -28.13 -8.62 -13.26
N HIS A 8 -28.39 -7.84 -12.21
CA HIS A 8 -27.64 -6.63 -11.87
C HIS A 8 -26.64 -6.84 -10.73
N LEU A 9 -26.36 -8.07 -10.28
CA LEU A 9 -25.29 -8.25 -9.29
C LEU A 9 -23.96 -7.89 -9.97
N PRO A 10 -23.37 -6.71 -9.71
CA PRO A 10 -22.06 -6.40 -10.24
C PRO A 10 -21.13 -7.48 -9.71
N SER A 11 -20.24 -7.98 -10.57
CA SER A 11 -19.27 -9.02 -10.21
C SER A 11 -18.55 -8.67 -8.91
N LEU A 12 -18.98 -9.26 -7.79
CA LEU A 12 -18.39 -9.06 -6.46
C LEU A 12 -16.96 -9.61 -6.38
N LEU A 13 -16.53 -10.36 -7.39
CA LEU A 13 -15.19 -10.92 -7.49
C LEU A 13 -14.24 -9.85 -8.05
N PRO A 14 -13.30 -9.34 -7.24
CA PRO A 14 -12.33 -8.36 -7.72
C PRO A 14 -11.51 -8.93 -8.88
N SER A 15 -11.32 -8.12 -9.93
CA SER A 15 -10.51 -8.49 -11.09
C SER A 15 -9.09 -8.92 -10.68
N ARG A 16 -8.52 -9.92 -11.37
CA ARG A 16 -7.15 -10.41 -11.14
C ARG A 16 -6.11 -9.28 -11.20
N THR A 17 -6.31 -8.30 -12.06
CA THR A 17 -5.44 -7.11 -12.18
C THR A 17 -5.51 -6.24 -10.93
N HIS A 18 -6.70 -6.09 -10.34
CA HIS A 18 -6.91 -5.37 -9.09
C HIS A 18 -6.27 -6.10 -7.90
N LEU A 19 -6.38 -7.44 -7.85
CA LEU A 19 -5.71 -8.23 -6.81
C LEU A 19 -4.18 -8.11 -6.88
N ARG A 20 -3.60 -8.12 -8.08
CA ARG A 20 -2.15 -7.93 -8.28
C ARG A 20 -1.71 -6.54 -7.83
N PHE A 21 -2.45 -5.51 -8.24
CA PHE A 21 -2.21 -4.14 -7.79
C PHE A 21 -2.18 -4.05 -6.27
N LEU A 22 -3.23 -4.56 -5.62
CA LEU A 22 -3.40 -4.50 -4.17
C LEU A 22 -2.29 -5.26 -3.45
N GLY A 23 -1.93 -6.45 -3.94
CA GLY A 23 -0.85 -7.24 -3.38
C GLY A 23 0.51 -6.54 -3.45
N VAL A 24 0.84 -5.92 -4.58
CA VAL A 24 2.08 -5.15 -4.74
C VAL A 24 2.09 -3.91 -3.85
N MET A 25 0.98 -3.18 -3.77
CA MET A 25 0.85 -2.02 -2.89
C MET A 25 1.01 -2.41 -1.41
N MET A 26 0.33 -3.45 -0.94
CA MET A 26 0.45 -3.93 0.44
C MET A 26 1.86 -4.41 0.76
N GLY A 27 2.42 -5.27 -0.09
CA GLY A 27 3.77 -5.79 0.10
C GLY A 27 4.82 -4.68 0.07
N GLY A 28 4.74 -3.79 -0.91
CA GLY A 28 5.63 -2.65 -1.03
C GLY A 28 5.52 -1.67 0.13
N ALA A 29 4.30 -1.36 0.60
CA ALA A 29 4.07 -0.53 1.78
C ALA A 29 4.72 -1.13 3.02
N TYR A 30 4.38 -2.37 3.32
CA TYR A 30 4.84 -3.05 4.51
C TYR A 30 6.37 -3.19 4.53
N GLY A 31 6.95 -3.57 3.39
CA GLY A 31 8.40 -3.65 3.25
C GLY A 31 9.10 -2.30 3.43
N LEU A 32 8.61 -1.26 2.75
CA LEU A 32 9.19 0.08 2.83
C LEU A 32 9.10 0.67 4.24
N ILE A 33 7.94 0.55 4.89
CA ILE A 33 7.72 1.05 6.24
C ILE A 33 8.67 0.37 7.22
N ASN A 34 8.75 -0.96 7.19
CA ASN A 34 9.64 -1.70 8.09
C ASN A 34 11.10 -1.37 7.84
N LEU A 35 11.52 -1.22 6.58
CA LEU A 35 12.90 -0.84 6.26
C LEU A 35 13.24 0.52 6.87
N ILE A 36 12.38 1.52 6.68
CA ILE A 36 12.59 2.87 7.22
C ILE A 36 12.60 2.84 8.75
N LEU A 37 11.64 2.17 9.39
CA LEU A 37 11.59 2.08 10.85
C LEU A 37 12.78 1.32 11.42
N TRP A 38 13.24 0.27 10.75
CA TRP A 38 14.42 -0.48 11.15
C TRP A 38 15.69 0.39 11.08
N THR A 39 15.84 1.17 10.01
CA THR A 39 16.96 2.12 9.86
C THR A 39 16.89 3.28 10.86
N LEU A 40 15.69 3.78 11.17
CA LEU A 40 15.49 4.89 12.11
C LEU A 40 15.49 4.46 13.58
N SER A 41 15.20 3.19 13.88
CA SER A 41 15.14 2.63 15.24
C SER A 41 16.32 3.04 16.14
N PRO A 42 17.60 2.91 15.74
CA PRO A 42 18.72 3.34 16.59
C PRO A 42 18.78 4.86 16.83
N LEU A 43 18.26 5.67 15.90
CA LEU A 43 18.28 7.14 15.97
C LEU A 43 17.11 7.70 16.77
N THR A 44 15.95 7.06 16.71
CA THR A 44 14.72 7.50 17.39
C THR A 44 14.48 6.76 18.71
N ALA A 45 15.52 6.13 19.27
CA ALA A 45 15.43 5.42 20.54
C ALA A 45 15.05 6.37 21.68
N GLY A 46 13.95 6.06 22.37
CA GLY A 46 13.42 6.89 23.47
C GLY A 46 12.67 8.16 23.02
N TRP A 47 12.48 8.36 21.71
CA TRP A 47 11.68 9.49 21.22
C TRP A 47 10.19 9.24 21.47
N PRO A 48 9.40 10.30 21.71
CA PRO A 48 7.95 10.19 21.69
C PRO A 48 7.47 9.87 20.27
N VAL A 49 6.35 9.14 20.18
CA VAL A 49 5.82 8.62 18.90
C VAL A 49 5.67 9.72 17.85
N TRP A 50 5.20 10.91 18.23
CA TRP A 50 4.98 12.02 17.31
C TRP A 50 6.28 12.52 16.65
N ALA A 51 7.41 12.50 17.38
CA ALA A 51 8.69 12.94 16.84
C ALA A 51 9.25 11.90 15.87
N THR A 52 9.12 10.62 16.22
CA THR A 52 9.50 9.50 15.35
C THR A 52 8.69 9.50 14.07
N THR A 53 7.37 9.70 14.13
CA THR A 53 6.53 9.73 12.93
C THR A 53 6.82 10.95 12.07
N LEU A 54 7.13 12.11 12.67
CA LEU A 54 7.48 13.32 11.91
C LEU A 54 8.75 13.13 11.07
N VAL A 55 9.71 12.32 11.54
CA VAL A 55 10.91 11.96 10.79
C VAL A 55 10.68 10.79 9.83
N ALA A 56 9.89 9.79 10.22
CA ALA A 56 9.69 8.57 9.43
C ALA A 56 8.70 8.75 8.26
N VAL A 57 7.65 9.56 8.42
CA VAL A 57 6.60 9.71 7.40
C VAL A 57 7.09 10.39 6.11
N PRO A 58 7.87 11.49 6.15
CA PRO A 58 8.36 12.11 4.91
C PRO A 58 9.09 11.14 3.96
N PRO A 59 10.09 10.35 4.39
CA PRO A 59 10.72 9.36 3.52
C PRO A 59 9.78 8.21 3.13
N MET A 60 8.81 7.82 4.00
CA MET A 60 7.81 6.82 3.63
C MET A 60 6.95 7.27 2.45
N VAL A 61 6.48 8.52 2.44
CA VAL A 61 5.66 9.06 1.35
C VAL A 61 6.47 9.17 0.07
N VAL A 62 7.70 9.66 0.15
CA VAL A 62 8.61 9.75 -1.01
C VAL A 62 8.86 8.35 -1.60
N GLY A 63 9.20 7.37 -0.77
CA GLY A 63 9.41 5.99 -1.23
C GLY A 63 8.14 5.37 -1.82
N MET A 64 6.97 5.67 -1.26
CA MET A 64 5.70 5.19 -1.80
C MET A 64 5.41 5.73 -3.21
N VAL A 65 5.52 7.05 -3.37
CA VAL A 65 5.19 7.73 -4.63
C VAL A 65 6.18 7.36 -5.74
N HIS A 66 7.47 7.21 -5.41
CA HIS A 66 8.52 7.01 -6.40
C HIS A 66 8.93 5.54 -6.63
N LEU A 67 8.68 4.62 -5.69
CA LEU A 67 9.03 3.21 -5.84
C LEU A 67 7.80 2.31 -5.91
N VAL A 68 6.99 2.30 -4.86
CA VAL A 68 5.93 1.29 -4.72
C VAL A 68 4.79 1.52 -5.70
N LEU A 69 4.32 2.76 -5.81
CA LEU A 69 3.23 3.15 -6.70
C LEU A 69 3.52 2.89 -8.19
N PRO A 70 4.69 3.26 -8.76
CA PRO A 70 5.00 2.94 -10.15
C PRO A 70 5.14 1.44 -10.39
N VAL A 71 5.71 0.68 -9.45
CA VAL A 71 5.81 -0.79 -9.55
C VAL A 71 4.43 -1.44 -9.53
N ALA A 72 3.54 -0.98 -8.65
CA ALA A 72 2.16 -1.45 -8.60
C ALA A 72 1.42 -1.14 -9.91
N ARG A 73 1.50 0.10 -10.41
CA ARG A 73 0.91 0.49 -11.70
C ARG A 73 1.45 -0.34 -12.86
N ALA A 74 2.74 -0.65 -12.88
CA ALA A 74 3.34 -1.50 -13.91
C ALA A 74 2.77 -2.93 -13.87
N SER A 75 2.52 -3.48 -12.68
CA SER A 75 1.95 -4.82 -12.50
C SER A 75 0.49 -4.95 -12.95
N SER A 76 -0.20 -3.82 -13.09
CA SER A 76 -1.62 -3.73 -13.46
C SER A 76 -1.87 -3.41 -14.93
N ARG A 77 -0.80 -3.29 -15.74
CA ARG A 77 -0.94 -3.16 -17.19
C ARG A 77 -1.37 -4.53 -17.76
N PRO A 78 -2.38 -4.56 -18.65
CA PRO A 78 -2.88 -5.79 -19.26
C PRO A 78 -1.83 -6.51 -20.09
#